data_AF-A0A812M9H8-F1
#
_entry.id   AF-A0A812M9H8-F1
#
_cell.length_a   1.000
_cell.length_b   1.000
_cell.length_c   1.000
_cell.angle_alpha   90.00
_cell.angle_beta   90.00
_cell.angle_gamma   90.00
#
_symmetry.space_group_name_H-M   'P 1'
#
loop_
_entity.id
_entity.type
_entity.pdbx_description
1 polymer ?
#
loop_
_entity_poly.entity_id
_entity_poly.type
_entity_poly.pdbx_seq_one_letter_code
_entity_poly.pdbx_strand_id
1 'polypeptide(L)'
;MWRTPLQPIKAWALQTHRSHRFRHLPLASTENQVFRQSQRGFFASKWQKRLGHLLEGRRRPPAPDVPDKEQLTNDFGIKPCKPVLGSKRTGVLAYKIGCMSLWDEWGVKHMVTVCQLDRLHVVQSMTLQKNGYEALQLGLGYRSIHRLSRPEIGTYMKAGVGPKHHKCEFRVSSDCLLPPGLELSVRHFVPGQWVFVSGWSKGRGYHGVMKRWGFSGGGSDFHGHKKSHRSAGSLGQRGIGKVWVGKKMAGHKGPDPRCVNAKVFRIESTRNLIFLKGALPGYKGSVVKISDARGKTALKNNHIRLPYPTFVPVPGVEYPVTIQEPPPQRDPFLYPEQPLYQPND
;
A
#
# COMPACT_ATOMS: atom_id res chain seq x y z
N MET A 1 38.99 39.39 -38.08
CA MET A 1 39.88 38.92 -39.16
C MET A 1 40.58 37.67 -38.66
N TRP A 2 40.38 36.44 -39.14
CA TRP A 2 39.68 35.94 -40.32
C TRP A 2 38.96 34.63 -40.00
N ARG A 3 37.81 34.44 -40.64
CA ARG A 3 36.90 33.29 -40.58
C ARG A 3 37.51 32.11 -41.35
N THR A 4 37.34 30.90 -40.84
CA THR A 4 37.53 29.66 -41.63
C THR A 4 36.31 29.41 -42.53
N PRO A 5 36.50 28.87 -43.75
CA PRO A 5 35.46 28.81 -44.77
C PRO A 5 34.59 27.54 -44.69
N LEU A 6 33.32 27.74 -45.06
CA LEU A 6 32.29 26.73 -45.32
C LEU A 6 32.66 25.88 -46.55
N GLN A 7 32.39 24.57 -46.49
CA GLN A 7 32.40 23.66 -47.64
C GLN A 7 30.97 23.36 -48.12
N PRO A 8 30.75 23.15 -49.43
CA PRO A 8 29.45 23.35 -50.07
C PRO A 8 28.56 22.10 -50.13
N ILE A 9 27.26 22.38 -50.15
CA ILE A 9 26.16 21.48 -50.51
C ILE A 9 26.32 21.05 -51.98
N LYS A 10 26.26 19.74 -52.26
CA LYS A 10 25.98 19.21 -53.60
C LYS A 10 24.79 18.26 -53.51
N ALA A 11 23.64 18.75 -53.97
CA ALA A 11 22.55 17.93 -54.45
C ALA A 11 22.92 17.41 -55.84
N TRP A 12 22.67 16.13 -56.13
CA TRP A 12 22.55 15.62 -57.50
C TRP A 12 21.49 14.52 -57.55
N ALA A 13 20.80 14.48 -58.69
CA ALA A 13 19.48 13.94 -58.90
C ALA A 13 19.42 12.42 -59.14
N LEU A 14 18.20 11.90 -58.97
CA LEU A 14 17.57 10.74 -59.58
C LEU A 14 18.34 10.00 -60.70
N GLN A 15 18.47 8.68 -60.54
CA GLN A 15 18.28 7.77 -61.66
C GLN A 15 17.71 6.42 -61.19
N THR A 16 16.53 6.13 -61.72
CA THR A 16 15.77 4.89 -61.57
C THR A 16 16.45 3.75 -62.32
N HIS A 17 16.62 2.58 -61.69
CA HIS A 17 16.62 1.32 -62.43
C HIS A 17 15.99 0.19 -61.59
N ARG A 18 14.84 -0.27 -62.08
CA ARG A 18 14.25 -1.59 -61.79
C ARG A 18 15.21 -2.68 -62.25
N SER A 19 15.46 -3.66 -61.39
CA SER A 19 15.67 -5.04 -61.86
C SER A 19 15.12 -6.03 -60.83
N HIS A 20 14.19 -6.85 -61.29
CA HIS A 20 13.64 -7.99 -60.56
C HIS A 20 14.67 -9.13 -60.59
N ARG A 21 14.98 -9.71 -59.42
CA ARG A 21 15.34 -11.14 -59.33
C ARG A 21 14.78 -11.74 -58.04
N PHE A 22 14.04 -12.83 -58.25
CA PHE A 22 13.44 -13.69 -57.24
C PHE A 22 14.50 -14.36 -56.35
N ARG A 23 14.23 -14.45 -55.05
CA ARG A 23 14.75 -15.50 -54.16
C ARG A 23 13.57 -16.06 -53.37
N HIS A 24 13.22 -17.32 -53.65
CA HIS A 24 12.33 -18.12 -52.80
C HIS A 24 13.10 -18.55 -51.55
N LEU A 25 12.53 -18.29 -50.38
CA LEU A 25 12.96 -18.81 -49.07
C LEU A 25 11.71 -19.28 -48.29
N PRO A 26 11.85 -20.25 -47.38
CA PRO A 26 10.83 -21.27 -47.09
C PRO A 26 9.69 -20.79 -46.18
N LEU A 27 8.57 -21.50 -46.29
CA LEU A 27 7.32 -21.34 -45.54
C LEU A 27 7.57 -21.33 -44.03
N ALA A 28 7.55 -20.14 -43.43
CA ALA A 28 7.49 -19.95 -42.00
C ALA A 28 6.03 -20.11 -41.51
N SER A 29 5.89 -20.78 -40.37
CA SER A 29 4.67 -21.15 -39.66
C SER A 29 3.60 -20.04 -39.60
N THR A 30 2.36 -20.48 -39.72
CA THR A 30 1.11 -19.74 -39.89
C THR A 30 0.67 -18.85 -38.72
N GLU A 31 1.49 -18.62 -37.70
CA GLU A 31 1.11 -17.83 -36.52
C GLU A 31 1.62 -16.38 -36.52
N ASN A 32 2.48 -15.98 -37.46
CA ASN A 32 3.05 -14.63 -37.53
C ASN A 32 2.54 -13.76 -38.71
N GLN A 33 1.49 -14.18 -39.41
CA GLN A 33 0.92 -13.45 -40.55
C GLN A 33 -0.03 -12.29 -40.18
N VAL A 34 -0.39 -12.11 -38.92
CA VAL A 34 -1.36 -11.07 -38.51
C VAL A 34 -0.73 -9.68 -38.34
N PHE A 35 0.61 -9.55 -38.28
CA PHE A 35 1.25 -8.28 -37.93
C PHE A 35 1.91 -7.49 -39.07
N ARG A 36 1.75 -7.90 -40.34
CA ARG A 36 2.33 -7.19 -41.50
C ARG A 36 1.34 -6.66 -42.54
N GLN A 37 0.03 -6.77 -42.30
CA GLN A 37 -1.02 -6.14 -43.12
C GLN A 37 -1.76 -5.03 -42.36
N SER A 38 -1.11 -3.90 -42.07
CA SER A 38 -1.84 -2.61 -41.93
C SER A 38 -0.89 -1.41 -41.82
N GLN A 39 -0.08 -1.15 -42.86
CA GLN A 39 0.52 0.19 -43.04
C GLN A 39 -0.28 1.06 -44.02
N ARG A 40 -1.52 0.66 -44.34
CA ARG A 40 -2.51 1.49 -45.04
C ARG A 40 -3.86 1.35 -44.34
N GLY A 41 -4.11 2.27 -43.41
CA GLY A 41 -5.40 2.44 -42.73
C GLY A 41 -5.68 3.93 -42.56
N PHE A 42 -5.77 4.63 -43.69
CA PHE A 42 -6.16 6.03 -43.79
C PHE A 42 -7.61 6.16 -43.27
N PHE A 43 -7.82 6.89 -42.18
CA PHE A 43 -9.13 7.26 -41.63
C PHE A 43 -10.16 6.12 -41.48
N ALA A 44 -9.98 5.25 -40.48
CA ALA A 44 -11.18 4.67 -39.86
C ALA A 44 -12.04 5.86 -39.38
N SER A 45 -13.21 6.03 -39.99
CA SER A 45 -14.08 7.17 -39.70
C SER A 45 -14.34 7.23 -38.19
N LYS A 46 -14.49 8.43 -37.62
CA LYS A 46 -14.89 8.57 -36.20
C LYS A 46 -16.12 7.69 -35.90
N TRP A 47 -16.97 7.48 -36.91
CA TRP A 47 -18.12 6.60 -36.87
C TRP A 47 -17.76 5.12 -36.75
N GLN A 48 -16.82 4.57 -37.52
CA GLN A 48 -16.36 3.18 -37.37
C GLN A 48 -15.70 2.91 -36.01
N LYS A 49 -14.90 3.85 -35.48
CA LYS A 49 -14.35 3.73 -34.11
C LYS A 49 -15.45 3.78 -33.06
N ARG A 50 -16.45 4.65 -33.26
CA ARG A 50 -17.61 4.78 -32.36
C ARG A 50 -18.51 3.55 -32.43
N LEU A 51 -18.73 2.99 -33.62
CA LEU A 51 -19.45 1.74 -33.87
C LEU A 51 -18.71 0.58 -33.22
N GLY A 52 -17.37 0.53 -33.36
CA GLY A 52 -16.50 -0.41 -32.66
C GLY A 52 -16.68 -0.34 -31.14
N HIS A 53 -16.64 0.86 -30.55
CA HIS A 53 -16.91 1.04 -29.11
C HIS A 53 -18.36 0.77 -28.67
N LEU A 54 -19.32 0.78 -29.61
CA LEU A 54 -20.73 0.46 -29.35
C LEU A 54 -20.99 -1.05 -29.44
N LEU A 55 -20.30 -1.72 -30.37
CA LEU A 55 -20.32 -3.16 -30.62
C LEU A 55 -19.45 -3.94 -29.63
N GLU A 56 -18.32 -3.35 -29.20
CA GLU A 56 -17.58 -3.76 -28.00
C GLU A 56 -18.54 -3.57 -26.83
N GLY A 57 -19.27 -4.65 -26.50
CA GLY A 57 -20.06 -4.68 -25.28
C GLY A 57 -19.19 -4.18 -24.14
N ARG A 58 -19.67 -3.20 -23.37
CA ARG A 58 -18.98 -2.61 -22.20
C ARG A 58 -18.79 -3.60 -21.05
N ARG A 59 -18.51 -4.86 -21.35
CA ARG A 59 -18.14 -5.89 -20.41
C ARG A 59 -16.65 -5.73 -20.24
N ARG A 60 -16.25 -5.17 -19.10
CA ARG A 60 -14.89 -5.41 -18.60
C ARG A 60 -14.70 -6.94 -18.64
N PRO A 61 -13.55 -7.45 -19.12
CA PRO A 61 -13.29 -8.87 -19.02
C PRO A 61 -13.54 -9.29 -17.57
N PRO A 62 -14.11 -10.49 -17.33
CA PRO A 62 -14.26 -10.99 -15.98
C PRO A 62 -12.90 -10.92 -15.28
N ALA A 63 -12.91 -10.61 -13.99
CA ALA A 63 -11.66 -10.60 -13.23
C ALA A 63 -11.01 -11.99 -13.37
N PRO A 64 -9.68 -12.07 -13.55
CA PRO A 64 -9.02 -13.37 -13.64
C PRO A 64 -9.30 -14.18 -12.38
N ASP A 65 -9.62 -15.45 -12.58
CA ASP A 65 -9.85 -16.40 -11.49
C ASP A 65 -8.58 -16.50 -10.64
N VAL A 66 -8.76 -16.39 -9.33
CA VAL A 66 -7.66 -16.52 -8.37
C VAL A 66 -7.64 -17.99 -7.96
N PRO A 67 -6.50 -18.69 -8.11
CA PRO A 67 -6.41 -20.09 -7.69
C PRO A 67 -6.60 -20.19 -6.18
N ASP A 68 -7.20 -21.29 -5.72
CA ASP A 68 -7.42 -21.51 -4.28
C ASP A 68 -6.11 -21.77 -3.54
N LYS A 69 -5.16 -22.43 -4.21
CA LYS A 69 -3.85 -22.79 -3.67
C LYS A 69 -2.73 -22.34 -4.60
N GLU A 70 -1.58 -22.06 -4.01
CA GLU A 70 -0.34 -21.73 -4.72
C GLU A 70 0.83 -22.55 -4.16
N GLN A 71 1.79 -22.86 -5.03
CA GLN A 71 3.08 -23.45 -4.65
C GLN A 71 4.13 -22.35 -4.68
N LEU A 72 4.81 -22.15 -3.55
CA LEU A 72 5.87 -21.15 -3.41
C LEU A 72 7.22 -21.83 -3.58
N THR A 73 7.88 -21.58 -4.71
CA THR A 73 9.17 -22.21 -5.09
C THR A 73 10.39 -21.39 -4.69
N ASN A 74 10.20 -20.14 -4.22
CA ASN A 74 11.32 -19.25 -3.92
C ASN A 74 11.91 -19.59 -2.54
N ASP A 75 13.01 -20.34 -2.53
CA ASP A 75 13.84 -20.49 -1.33
C ASP A 75 14.81 -19.31 -1.23
N PHE A 76 14.64 -18.49 -0.21
CA PHE A 76 15.46 -17.30 0.03
C PHE A 76 16.67 -17.58 0.93
N GLY A 77 16.92 -18.85 1.31
CA GLY A 77 18.03 -19.23 2.19
C GLY A 77 17.87 -18.72 3.63
N ILE A 78 16.65 -18.34 4.01
CA ILE A 78 16.32 -17.80 5.34
C ILE A 78 15.83 -18.94 6.22
N LYS A 79 16.45 -19.09 7.39
CA LYS A 79 16.03 -20.09 8.37
C LYS A 79 14.98 -19.50 9.32
N PRO A 80 13.87 -20.20 9.59
CA PRO A 80 12.92 -19.77 10.61
C PRO A 80 13.60 -19.82 11.99
N CYS A 81 13.38 -18.79 12.80
CA CYS A 81 13.91 -18.70 14.16
C CYS A 81 12.78 -18.68 15.20
N LYS A 82 13.09 -19.12 16.43
CA LYS A 82 12.18 -18.93 17.57
C LYS A 82 12.45 -17.55 18.17
N PRO A 83 11.41 -16.73 18.44
CA PRO A 83 11.62 -15.40 18.98
C PRO A 83 12.16 -15.47 20.41
N VAL A 84 13.16 -14.65 20.69
CA VAL A 84 13.65 -14.39 22.06
C VAL A 84 12.82 -13.24 22.68
N LEU A 85 12.83 -13.13 24.01
CA LEU A 85 12.19 -12.01 24.71
C LEU A 85 12.71 -10.67 24.15
N GLY A 86 11.79 -9.82 23.67
CA GLY A 86 12.12 -8.53 23.08
C GLY A 86 12.51 -8.55 21.60
N SER A 87 12.46 -9.73 20.94
CA SER A 87 12.64 -9.87 19.49
C SER A 87 11.59 -9.05 18.73
N LYS A 88 12.06 -8.25 17.77
CA LYS A 88 11.26 -7.36 16.93
C LYS A 88 11.54 -7.69 15.48
N ARG A 89 10.58 -8.34 14.83
CA ARG A 89 10.61 -8.53 13.37
C ARG A 89 10.24 -7.25 12.62
N THR A 90 10.46 -7.27 11.31
CA THR A 90 10.11 -6.18 10.41
C THR A 90 8.61 -5.92 10.35
N GLY A 91 8.25 -4.69 9.97
CA GLY A 91 6.93 -4.43 9.41
C GLY A 91 6.97 -4.44 7.89
N VAL A 92 5.91 -3.98 7.26
CA VAL A 92 5.78 -3.86 5.79
C VAL A 92 5.25 -2.49 5.41
N LEU A 93 5.53 -2.07 4.18
CA LEU A 93 4.88 -0.91 3.56
C LEU A 93 3.78 -1.39 2.63
N ALA A 94 2.69 -0.63 2.57
CA ALA A 94 1.57 -0.96 1.69
C ALA A 94 0.90 0.30 1.14
N TYR A 95 0.33 0.21 -0.06
CA TYR A 95 -0.57 1.21 -0.61
C TYR A 95 -1.99 0.97 -0.10
N LYS A 96 -2.64 2.00 0.46
CA LYS A 96 -4.05 1.92 0.82
C LYS A 96 -4.92 1.97 -0.43
N ILE A 97 -5.54 0.86 -0.82
CA ILE A 97 -6.34 0.77 -2.05
C ILE A 97 -7.76 1.27 -1.84
N GLY A 98 -8.37 0.98 -0.70
CA GLY A 98 -9.76 1.37 -0.45
C GLY A 98 -10.34 0.72 0.79
N CYS A 99 -11.63 0.93 1.01
CA CYS A 99 -12.38 0.29 2.07
C CYS A 99 -13.55 -0.48 1.47
N MET A 100 -13.90 -1.60 2.07
CA MET A 100 -15.06 -2.41 1.72
C MET A 100 -15.66 -3.03 2.99
N SER A 101 -16.85 -3.62 2.87
CA SER A 101 -17.42 -4.45 3.92
C SER A 101 -17.30 -5.92 3.54
N LEU A 102 -16.87 -6.75 4.47
CA LEU A 102 -16.86 -8.20 4.34
C LEU A 102 -17.76 -8.79 5.43
N TRP A 103 -18.34 -9.94 5.14
CA TRP A 103 -19.18 -10.67 6.08
C TRP A 103 -18.38 -11.84 6.65
N ASP A 104 -18.54 -12.08 7.94
CA ASP A 104 -18.02 -13.27 8.61
C ASP A 104 -18.98 -14.45 8.42
N GLU A 105 -18.55 -15.65 8.81
CA GLU A 105 -19.36 -16.88 8.73
C GLU A 105 -20.66 -16.77 9.54
N TRP A 106 -20.62 -16.09 10.69
CA TRP A 106 -21.80 -15.78 11.51
C TRP A 106 -22.73 -14.70 10.92
N GLY A 107 -22.43 -14.15 9.74
CA GLY A 107 -23.21 -13.06 9.15
C GLY A 107 -22.96 -11.70 9.81
N VAL A 108 -21.84 -11.51 10.51
CA VAL A 108 -21.45 -10.19 11.02
C VAL A 108 -20.79 -9.37 9.93
N LYS A 109 -21.25 -8.12 9.75
CA LYS A 109 -20.62 -7.16 8.83
C LYS A 109 -19.39 -6.52 9.46
N HIS A 110 -18.23 -6.72 8.82
CA HIS A 110 -16.98 -6.06 9.19
C HIS A 110 -16.58 -5.00 8.16
N MET A 111 -16.31 -3.78 8.61
CA MET A 111 -15.66 -2.76 7.78
C MET A 111 -14.16 -3.03 7.72
N VAL A 112 -13.63 -3.16 6.51
CA VAL A 112 -12.24 -3.52 6.27
C VAL A 112 -11.60 -2.52 5.30
N THR A 113 -10.38 -2.10 5.60
CA THR A 113 -9.51 -1.38 4.66
C THR A 113 -8.58 -2.35 3.95
N VAL A 114 -8.54 -2.29 2.62
CA VAL A 114 -7.67 -3.10 1.76
C VAL A 114 -6.37 -2.34 1.49
N CYS A 115 -5.24 -2.99 1.76
CA CYS A 115 -3.91 -2.48 1.50
C CYS A 115 -3.15 -3.46 0.60
N GLN A 116 -2.35 -2.95 -0.34
CA GLN A 116 -1.58 -3.74 -1.30
C GLN A 116 -0.08 -3.57 -1.08
N LEU A 117 0.64 -4.68 -1.05
CA LEU A 117 2.10 -4.69 -1.05
C LEU A 117 2.55 -4.86 -2.51
N ASP A 118 2.82 -3.75 -3.19
CA ASP A 118 3.35 -3.76 -4.56
C ASP A 118 4.88 -3.84 -4.53
N ARG A 119 5.46 -4.97 -4.96
CA ARG A 119 6.91 -5.17 -5.13
C ARG A 119 7.71 -4.70 -3.91
N LEU A 120 7.33 -5.15 -2.72
CA LEU A 120 7.97 -4.76 -1.46
C LEU A 120 9.28 -5.52 -1.28
N HIS A 121 10.43 -4.84 -1.31
CA HIS A 121 11.73 -5.48 -1.17
C HIS A 121 12.56 -4.86 -0.05
N VAL A 122 13.45 -5.65 0.55
CA VAL A 122 14.50 -5.16 1.44
C VAL A 122 15.56 -4.45 0.60
N VAL A 123 15.76 -3.16 0.85
CA VAL A 123 16.74 -2.33 0.12
C VAL A 123 18.09 -2.35 0.84
N GLN A 124 18.08 -2.20 2.16
CA GLN A 124 19.32 -2.14 2.94
C GLN A 124 19.10 -2.71 4.34
N SER A 125 20.06 -3.53 4.80
CA SER A 125 20.20 -3.96 6.19
C SER A 125 21.21 -3.07 6.91
N MET A 126 20.77 -2.39 7.97
CA MET A 126 21.61 -1.58 8.83
C MET A 126 22.03 -2.41 10.04
N THR A 127 23.33 -2.43 10.33
CA THR A 127 23.90 -3.19 11.45
C THR A 127 24.53 -2.26 12.46
N LEU A 128 24.61 -2.70 13.72
CA LEU A 128 25.16 -1.92 14.83
C LEU A 128 26.57 -1.38 14.52
N GLN A 129 27.45 -2.22 13.99
CA GLN A 129 28.85 -1.88 13.71
C GLN A 129 29.02 -0.77 12.65
N LYS A 130 28.16 -0.74 11.62
CA LYS A 130 28.28 0.19 10.50
C LYS A 130 27.46 1.46 10.70
N ASN A 131 26.29 1.35 11.33
CA ASN A 131 25.30 2.42 11.40
C ASN A 131 25.02 2.91 12.82
N GLY A 132 25.52 2.23 13.86
CA GLY A 132 25.22 2.52 15.26
C GLY A 132 23.84 2.03 15.72
N TYR A 133 23.09 1.34 14.85
CA TYR A 133 21.80 0.74 15.19
C TYR A 133 21.38 -0.34 14.18
N GLU A 134 20.40 -1.15 14.59
CA GLU A 134 19.83 -2.22 13.77
C GLU A 134 18.49 -1.80 13.18
N ALA A 135 18.39 -1.90 11.86
CA ALA A 135 17.18 -1.58 11.11
C ALA A 135 17.17 -2.24 9.73
N LEU A 136 15.97 -2.40 9.18
CA LEU A 136 15.79 -2.79 7.78
C LEU A 136 15.07 -1.67 7.04
N GLN A 137 15.67 -1.23 5.93
CA GLN A 137 15.08 -0.29 5.01
C GLN A 137 14.32 -1.07 3.94
N LEU A 138 13.02 -0.87 3.85
CA LEU A 138 12.14 -1.49 2.87
C LEU A 138 11.76 -0.48 1.79
N GLY A 139 11.59 -0.97 0.56
CA GLY A 139 11.16 -0.19 -0.59
C GLY A 139 9.90 -0.74 -1.23
N LEU A 140 8.92 0.13 -1.48
CA LEU A 140 7.60 -0.19 -2.03
C LEU A 140 7.39 0.39 -3.43
N GLY A 141 6.76 -0.38 -4.30
CA GLY A 141 6.30 0.00 -5.63
C GLY A 141 7.42 0.25 -6.62
N TYR A 142 7.05 0.79 -7.79
CA TYR A 142 7.99 1.15 -8.85
C TYR A 142 8.01 2.65 -9.09
N ARG A 143 9.21 3.20 -9.34
CA ARG A 143 9.40 4.57 -9.81
C ARG A 143 10.37 4.58 -10.98
N SER A 144 10.05 5.34 -12.03
CA SER A 144 10.92 5.45 -13.20
C SER A 144 12.30 6.01 -12.83
N ILE A 145 13.35 5.42 -13.40
CA ILE A 145 14.76 5.76 -13.16
C ILE A 145 15.03 7.26 -13.38
N HIS A 146 14.40 7.88 -14.38
CA HIS A 146 14.57 9.30 -14.68
C HIS A 146 14.05 10.23 -13.57
N ARG A 147 13.20 9.74 -12.67
CA ARG A 147 12.66 10.52 -11.54
C ARG A 147 13.40 10.27 -10.23
N LEU A 148 14.52 9.55 -10.26
CA LEU A 148 15.34 9.21 -9.11
C LEU A 148 16.67 9.96 -9.15
N SER A 149 17.20 10.21 -7.95
CA SER A 149 18.54 10.78 -7.83
C SER A 149 19.60 9.69 -8.05
N ARG A 150 20.76 10.08 -8.62
CA ARG A 150 21.92 9.19 -8.84
C ARG A 150 22.32 8.35 -7.60
N PRO A 151 22.43 8.92 -6.38
CA PRO A 151 22.79 8.11 -5.20
C PRO A 151 21.73 7.06 -4.86
N GLU A 152 20.44 7.36 -5.03
CA GLU A 152 19.38 6.38 -4.79
C GLU A 152 19.44 5.20 -5.76
N ILE A 153 19.76 5.48 -7.03
CA ILE A 153 19.98 4.42 -8.04
C ILE A 153 21.13 3.52 -7.59
N GLY A 154 22.25 4.09 -7.13
CA GLY A 154 23.38 3.33 -6.60
C GLY A 154 22.98 2.41 -5.43
N THR A 155 22.14 2.88 -4.52
CA THR A 155 21.61 2.06 -3.41
C THR A 155 20.78 0.88 -3.93
N TYR A 156 19.88 1.09 -4.88
CA TYR A 156 19.06 0.01 -5.44
C TYR A 156 19.88 -1.00 -6.25
N MET A 157 20.87 -0.54 -7.01
CA MET A 157 21.79 -1.41 -7.75
C MET A 157 22.60 -2.29 -6.81
N LYS A 158 23.11 -1.73 -5.70
CA LYS A 158 23.85 -2.50 -4.68
C LYS A 158 22.99 -3.61 -4.04
N ALA A 159 21.69 -3.36 -3.91
CA ALA A 159 20.75 -4.33 -3.36
C ALA A 159 20.21 -5.32 -4.39
N GLY A 160 20.53 -5.15 -5.68
CA GLY A 160 19.99 -5.99 -6.76
C GLY A 160 18.49 -5.80 -7.00
N VAL A 161 17.90 -4.68 -6.56
CA VAL A 161 16.45 -4.42 -6.68
C VAL A 161 16.16 -3.33 -7.69
N GLY A 162 15.00 -3.42 -8.35
CA GLY A 162 14.50 -2.34 -9.19
C GLY A 162 14.18 -1.06 -8.39
N PRO A 163 14.10 0.10 -9.06
CA PRO A 163 13.84 1.39 -8.41
C PRO A 163 12.48 1.43 -7.72
N LYS A 164 12.47 1.90 -6.46
CA LYS A 164 11.27 1.93 -5.60
C LYS A 164 10.66 3.31 -5.46
N HIS A 165 9.35 3.38 -5.25
CA HIS A 165 8.62 4.65 -5.13
C HIS A 165 8.73 5.27 -3.73
N HIS A 166 8.57 4.45 -2.69
CA HIS A 166 8.74 4.87 -1.31
C HIS A 166 9.72 3.95 -0.58
N LYS A 167 10.50 4.52 0.34
CA LYS A 167 11.39 3.78 1.23
C LYS A 167 11.11 4.14 2.69
N CYS A 168 11.18 3.17 3.60
CA CYS A 168 11.01 3.39 5.03
C CYS A 168 11.82 2.40 5.84
N GLU A 169 12.30 2.83 7.00
CA GLU A 169 13.06 2.01 7.92
C GLU A 169 12.18 1.43 9.03
N PHE A 170 12.46 0.18 9.39
CA PHE A 170 11.91 -0.48 10.55
C PHE A 170 13.05 -0.82 11.50
N ARG A 171 12.85 -0.54 12.79
CA ARG A 171 13.77 -0.99 13.84
C ARG A 171 13.49 -2.46 14.13
N VAL A 172 14.55 -3.26 14.07
CA VAL A 172 14.52 -4.73 14.08
C VAL A 172 15.61 -5.20 15.02
N SER A 173 15.43 -6.37 15.62
CA SER A 173 16.48 -7.02 16.42
C SER A 173 17.43 -7.84 15.56
N SER A 174 18.62 -8.12 16.08
CA SER A 174 19.71 -8.84 15.39
C SER A 174 19.30 -10.22 14.86
N ASP A 175 18.45 -10.94 15.59
CA ASP A 175 17.89 -12.25 15.20
C ASP A 175 16.92 -12.17 14.02
N CYS A 176 16.41 -10.98 13.71
CA CYS A 176 15.40 -10.75 12.68
C CYS A 176 15.93 -9.97 11.46
N LEU A 177 17.25 -9.88 11.29
CA LEU A 177 17.85 -9.24 10.13
C LEU A 177 17.62 -10.08 8.86
N LEU A 178 17.26 -9.40 7.78
CA LEU A 178 16.94 -10.00 6.48
C LEU A 178 17.94 -9.53 5.44
N PRO A 179 18.31 -10.38 4.47
CA PRO A 179 19.23 -10.00 3.41
C PRO A 179 18.61 -8.93 2.50
N PRO A 180 19.40 -7.96 2.00
CA PRO A 180 18.94 -7.05 0.96
C PRO A 180 18.60 -7.84 -0.31
N GLY A 181 17.62 -7.35 -1.08
CA GLY A 181 17.11 -8.02 -2.28
C GLY A 181 15.87 -8.88 -2.03
N LEU A 182 15.62 -9.31 -0.79
CA LEU A 182 14.49 -10.15 -0.42
C LEU A 182 13.14 -9.46 -0.70
N GLU A 183 12.23 -10.15 -1.38
CA GLU A 183 10.84 -9.75 -1.52
C GLU A 183 10.00 -10.20 -0.33
N LEU A 184 9.21 -9.29 0.24
CA LEU A 184 8.31 -9.58 1.36
C LEU A 184 6.87 -9.70 0.87
N SER A 185 6.26 -10.85 1.17
CA SER A 185 4.86 -11.12 0.87
C SER A 185 3.94 -10.76 2.05
N VAL A 186 2.63 -10.74 1.81
CA VAL A 186 1.63 -10.49 2.85
C VAL A 186 1.63 -11.56 3.95
N ARG A 187 2.09 -12.77 3.63
CA ARG A 187 2.16 -13.91 4.55
C ARG A 187 3.11 -13.70 5.73
N HIS A 188 3.91 -12.64 5.70
CA HIS A 188 4.59 -12.12 6.89
C HIS A 188 3.63 -11.95 8.09
N PHE A 189 2.37 -11.68 7.81
CA PHE A 189 1.32 -11.48 8.78
C PHE A 189 0.32 -12.64 8.79
N VAL A 190 -0.18 -12.96 9.98
CA VAL A 190 -1.16 -14.03 10.20
C VAL A 190 -2.54 -13.40 10.46
N PRO A 191 -3.62 -13.86 9.80
CA PRO A 191 -4.98 -13.42 10.12
C PRO A 191 -5.33 -13.62 11.59
N GLY A 192 -6.04 -12.67 12.18
CA GLY A 192 -6.34 -12.62 13.61
C GLY A 192 -5.33 -11.81 14.44
N GLN A 193 -4.11 -11.59 13.95
CA GLN A 193 -3.12 -10.81 14.68
C GLN A 193 -3.49 -9.31 14.71
N TRP A 194 -3.09 -8.63 15.78
CA TRP A 194 -3.15 -7.17 15.90
C TRP A 194 -1.88 -6.53 15.36
N VAL A 195 -2.06 -5.46 14.59
CA VAL A 195 -1.02 -4.67 13.95
C VAL A 195 -1.17 -3.18 14.28
N PHE A 196 -0.05 -2.47 14.22
CA PHE A 196 -0.01 -1.02 14.23
C PHE A 196 0.13 -0.51 12.80
N VAL A 197 -0.80 0.33 12.38
CA VAL A 197 -0.76 1.01 11.09
C VAL A 197 -0.45 2.47 11.32
N SER A 198 0.69 2.89 10.82
CA SER A 198 1.13 4.29 10.83
C SER A 198 1.04 4.89 9.44
N GLY A 199 0.64 6.15 9.37
CA GLY A 199 0.51 6.86 8.11
C GLY A 199 0.15 8.31 8.33
N TRP A 200 0.15 9.07 7.24
CA TRP A 200 -0.23 10.48 7.27
C TRP A 200 -1.75 10.62 7.21
N SER A 201 -2.33 11.43 8.09
CA SER A 201 -3.75 11.74 8.03
C SER A 201 -4.08 12.57 6.79
N LYS A 202 -5.38 12.64 6.44
CA LYS A 202 -5.85 13.54 5.38
C LYS A 202 -5.63 15.00 5.80
N GLY A 203 -4.97 15.80 4.97
CA GLY A 203 -4.87 17.25 5.14
C GLY A 203 -6.20 17.93 4.84
N ARG A 204 -6.71 18.75 5.76
CA ARG A 204 -8.01 19.42 5.64
C ARG A 204 -7.91 20.95 5.55
N GLY A 205 -6.69 21.48 5.41
CA GLY A 205 -6.43 22.92 5.31
C GLY A 205 -6.55 23.64 6.64
N TYR A 206 -6.72 24.97 6.58
CA TYR A 206 -6.90 25.81 7.77
C TYR A 206 -8.32 25.61 8.36
N HIS A 207 -8.40 25.39 9.66
CA HIS A 207 -9.66 25.23 10.37
C HIS A 207 -9.74 26.13 11.60
N GLY A 208 -10.93 26.67 11.83
CA GLY A 208 -11.29 27.34 13.07
C GLY A 208 -11.30 26.38 14.28
N VAL A 209 -11.30 26.96 15.47
CA VAL A 209 -11.19 26.24 16.75
C VAL A 209 -12.27 25.18 16.95
N MET A 210 -13.51 25.44 16.55
CA MET A 210 -14.62 24.49 16.67
C MET A 210 -14.35 23.19 15.90
N LYS A 211 -14.00 23.29 14.60
CA LYS A 211 -13.75 22.11 13.75
C LYS A 211 -12.41 21.43 14.04
N ARG A 212 -11.42 22.20 14.50
CA ARG A 212 -10.08 21.68 14.81
C ARG A 212 -10.07 20.91 16.13
N TRP A 213 -10.67 21.48 17.18
CA TRP A 213 -10.56 21.02 18.57
C TRP A 213 -11.89 20.62 19.23
N GLY A 214 -13.02 20.75 18.54
CA GLY A 214 -14.33 20.43 19.10
C GLY A 214 -14.85 21.46 20.11
N PHE A 215 -14.43 22.72 20.01
CA PHE A 215 -14.96 23.79 20.88
C PHE A 215 -16.46 23.98 20.63
N SER A 216 -17.22 24.19 21.71
CA SER A 216 -18.60 24.66 21.63
C SER A 216 -18.64 26.06 21.02
N GLY A 217 -19.72 26.38 20.32
CA GLY A 217 -19.95 27.76 19.89
C GLY A 217 -20.21 28.66 21.10
N GLY A 218 -20.23 29.98 20.87
CA GLY A 218 -20.98 30.87 21.79
C GLY A 218 -22.41 30.31 21.92
N GLY A 219 -23.01 30.44 23.11
CA GLY A 219 -24.32 29.89 23.45
C GLY A 219 -25.31 29.89 22.28
N SER A 220 -26.12 28.83 22.21
CA SER A 220 -27.10 28.57 21.16
C SER A 220 -27.78 29.81 20.57
N ASP A 221 -28.08 29.76 19.27
CA ASP A 221 -28.72 30.79 18.43
C ASP A 221 -30.07 31.36 18.96
N PHE A 222 -30.50 30.96 20.16
CA PHE A 222 -31.74 31.33 20.81
C PHE A 222 -31.69 32.65 21.60
N HIS A 223 -30.55 33.12 22.10
CA HIS A 223 -30.49 34.34 22.92
C HIS A 223 -29.42 35.33 22.43
N GLY A 224 -29.80 36.22 21.50
CA GLY A 224 -29.14 37.52 21.28
C GLY A 224 -27.62 37.51 21.17
N HIS A 225 -27.01 36.62 20.39
CA HIS A 225 -25.55 36.64 20.16
C HIS A 225 -25.19 37.56 19.00
N LYS A 226 -24.19 38.43 19.18
CA LYS A 226 -23.65 39.31 18.13
C LYS A 226 -22.23 38.90 17.75
N LYS A 227 -22.03 38.47 16.49
CA LYS A 227 -20.74 38.26 15.80
C LYS A 227 -19.77 37.23 16.42
N SER A 228 -20.14 36.51 17.48
CA SER A 228 -19.24 35.61 18.23
C SER A 228 -19.57 34.12 18.15
N HIS A 229 -20.55 33.70 17.34
CA HIS A 229 -21.05 32.32 17.25
C HIS A 229 -19.95 31.24 17.12
N ARG A 230 -18.88 31.56 16.38
CA ARG A 230 -17.76 30.62 16.11
C ARG A 230 -16.41 31.08 16.67
N SER A 231 -16.44 32.05 17.58
CA SER A 231 -15.24 32.62 18.20
C SER A 231 -14.58 31.64 19.18
N ALA A 232 -13.31 31.86 19.52
CA ALA A 232 -12.55 31.01 20.44
C ALA A 232 -12.75 31.34 21.93
N GLY A 233 -13.52 32.39 22.24
CA GLY A 233 -13.62 32.91 23.59
C GLY A 233 -12.33 33.59 24.08
N SER A 234 -12.18 33.73 25.40
CA SER A 234 -11.00 34.34 26.00
C SER A 234 -9.76 33.44 25.92
N LEU A 235 -8.61 34.07 25.65
CA LEU A 235 -7.30 33.41 25.57
C LEU A 235 -6.34 33.80 26.70
N GLY A 236 -6.67 34.85 27.47
CA GLY A 236 -5.79 35.45 28.47
C GLY A 236 -6.33 35.40 29.89
N GLN A 237 -5.43 35.61 30.86
CA GLN A 237 -5.72 35.75 32.29
C GLN A 237 -4.88 36.90 32.86
N ARG A 238 -5.38 37.58 33.90
CA ARG A 238 -4.64 38.63 34.60
C ARG A 238 -3.37 38.07 35.26
N GLY A 239 -2.26 38.81 35.18
CA GLY A 239 -0.98 38.48 35.80
C GLY A 239 0.07 37.95 34.82
N ILE A 240 -0.34 37.36 33.69
CA ILE A 240 0.57 36.82 32.67
C ILE A 240 0.24 37.46 31.32
N GLY A 241 1.13 38.33 30.82
CA GLY A 241 0.97 39.08 29.57
C GLY A 241 1.22 38.26 28.29
N LYS A 242 1.09 36.92 28.35
CA LYS A 242 1.40 36.01 27.25
C LYS A 242 0.44 34.83 27.21
N VAL A 243 0.11 34.36 26.01
CA VAL A 243 -0.61 33.10 25.83
C VAL A 243 0.35 31.92 25.96
N TRP A 244 -0.01 30.94 26.79
CA TRP A 244 0.76 29.72 27.01
C TRP A 244 1.01 28.92 25.71
N VAL A 245 2.20 28.34 25.59
CA VAL A 245 2.55 27.45 24.47
C VAL A 245 1.67 26.21 24.53
N GLY A 246 1.15 25.78 23.37
CA GLY A 246 0.23 24.64 23.28
C GLY A 246 -1.24 24.98 23.50
N LYS A 247 -1.60 26.26 23.73
CA LYS A 247 -3.01 26.68 23.76
C LYS A 247 -3.68 26.36 22.43
N LYS A 248 -4.84 25.70 22.51
CA LYS A 248 -5.64 25.29 21.34
C LYS A 248 -6.19 26.51 20.60
N MET A 249 -5.74 26.69 19.36
CA MET A 249 -6.16 27.78 18.46
C MET A 249 -6.50 27.27 17.05
N ALA A 250 -7.07 28.14 16.22
CA ALA A 250 -7.27 27.87 14.79
C ALA A 250 -5.93 27.59 14.09
N GLY A 251 -5.96 26.88 12.97
CA GLY A 251 -4.74 26.51 12.26
C GLY A 251 -4.94 25.37 11.28
N HIS A 252 -3.84 24.98 10.63
CA HIS A 252 -3.81 23.86 9.70
C HIS A 252 -4.14 22.53 10.40
N LYS A 253 -5.04 21.73 9.81
CA LYS A 253 -5.44 20.41 10.33
C LYS A 253 -4.98 19.31 9.37
N GLY A 254 -4.02 18.50 9.81
CA GLY A 254 -3.38 17.47 9.00
C GLY A 254 -2.58 18.04 7.83
N PRO A 255 -1.80 17.24 7.10
CA PRO A 255 -1.50 15.84 7.36
C PRO A 255 -0.63 15.70 8.61
N ASP A 256 -1.13 14.97 9.60
CA ASP A 256 -0.40 14.65 10.83
C ASP A 256 -0.03 13.16 10.79
N PRO A 257 1.12 12.74 11.34
CA PRO A 257 1.40 11.33 11.52
C PRO A 257 0.40 10.74 12.53
N ARG A 258 -0.30 9.67 12.13
CA ARG A 258 -1.25 8.96 12.97
C ARG A 258 -0.93 7.48 12.96
N CYS A 259 -1.04 6.86 14.13
CA CYS A 259 -0.93 5.42 14.32
C CYS A 259 -2.28 4.90 14.81
N VAL A 260 -2.77 3.81 14.21
CA VAL A 260 -4.03 3.16 14.55
C VAL A 260 -3.76 1.67 14.77
N ASN A 261 -4.44 1.09 15.76
CA ASN A 261 -4.40 -0.35 16.00
C ASN A 261 -5.48 -1.00 15.12
N ALA A 262 -5.10 -1.99 14.32
CA ALA A 262 -6.01 -2.73 13.47
C ALA A 262 -5.78 -4.23 13.64
N LYS A 263 -6.82 -5.03 13.39
CA LYS A 263 -6.74 -6.49 13.36
C LYS A 263 -6.68 -6.96 11.91
N VAL A 264 -5.82 -7.93 11.61
CA VAL A 264 -5.76 -8.55 10.28
C VAL A 264 -6.96 -9.47 10.13
N PHE A 265 -7.83 -9.18 9.17
CA PHE A 265 -9.04 -9.99 8.92
C PHE A 265 -8.81 -11.08 7.88
N ARG A 266 -8.14 -10.73 6.77
CA ARG A 266 -7.91 -11.62 5.65
C ARG A 266 -6.60 -11.24 4.97
N ILE A 267 -5.94 -12.21 4.37
CA ILE A 267 -4.77 -12.02 3.51
C ILE A 267 -5.00 -12.74 2.19
N GLU A 268 -4.47 -12.17 1.11
CA GLU A 268 -4.51 -12.75 -0.23
C GLU A 268 -3.12 -12.63 -0.86
N SER A 269 -2.45 -13.76 -1.08
CA SER A 269 -1.05 -13.79 -1.52
C SER A 269 -0.86 -13.46 -3.00
N THR A 270 -1.70 -13.98 -3.91
CA THR A 270 -1.54 -13.81 -5.36
C THR A 270 -1.50 -12.33 -5.78
N ARG A 271 -2.36 -11.50 -5.18
CA ARG A 271 -2.40 -10.04 -5.43
C ARG A 271 -1.63 -9.22 -4.41
N ASN A 272 -1.03 -9.89 -3.42
CA ASN A 272 -0.38 -9.30 -2.25
C ASN A 272 -1.27 -8.25 -1.55
N LEU A 273 -2.50 -8.65 -1.20
CA LEU A 273 -3.46 -7.82 -0.47
C LEU A 273 -3.59 -8.22 1.00
N ILE A 274 -3.66 -7.23 1.87
CA ILE A 274 -4.00 -7.38 3.29
C ILE A 274 -5.27 -6.60 3.62
N PHE A 275 -6.16 -7.27 4.33
CA PHE A 275 -7.46 -6.76 4.75
C PHE A 275 -7.41 -6.47 6.25
N LEU A 276 -7.47 -5.19 6.62
CA LEU A 276 -7.39 -4.75 8.02
C LEU A 276 -8.76 -4.27 8.51
N LYS A 277 -9.22 -4.77 9.67
CA LYS A 277 -10.46 -4.30 10.32
C LYS A 277 -10.32 -2.82 10.70
N GLY A 278 -11.32 -2.02 10.32
CA GLY A 278 -11.42 -0.61 10.66
C GLY A 278 -10.87 0.34 9.60
N ALA A 279 -10.80 1.62 9.97
CA ALA A 279 -10.37 2.70 9.09
C ALA A 279 -8.90 3.05 9.32
N LEU A 280 -8.14 3.16 8.22
CA LEU A 280 -6.73 3.55 8.27
C LEU A 280 -6.54 5.04 7.97
N PRO A 281 -5.44 5.67 8.43
CA PRO A 281 -5.11 7.03 8.04
C PRO A 281 -4.87 7.16 6.52
N GLY A 282 -4.87 8.40 6.03
CA GLY A 282 -4.52 8.71 4.64
C GLY A 282 -5.64 8.60 3.60
N TYR A 283 -5.31 9.08 2.41
CA TYR A 283 -6.15 9.00 1.21
C TYR A 283 -6.06 7.62 0.55
N LYS A 284 -6.94 7.35 -0.42
CA LYS A 284 -6.72 6.21 -1.32
C LYS A 284 -5.42 6.45 -2.10
N GLY A 285 -4.58 5.43 -2.21
CA GLY A 285 -3.24 5.48 -2.80
C GLY A 285 -2.12 5.92 -1.85
N SER A 286 -2.42 6.38 -0.63
CA SER A 286 -1.36 6.76 0.32
C SER A 286 -0.62 5.53 0.85
N VAL A 287 0.68 5.68 1.09
CA VAL A 287 1.46 4.64 1.77
C VAL A 287 1.14 4.61 3.25
N VAL A 288 0.94 3.40 3.75
CA VAL A 288 0.85 3.08 5.16
C VAL A 288 1.97 2.14 5.55
N LYS A 289 2.45 2.31 6.77
CA LYS A 289 3.49 1.50 7.39
C LYS A 289 2.82 0.60 8.43
N ILE A 290 2.81 -0.70 8.16
CA ILE A 290 2.17 -1.70 9.01
C ILE A 290 3.28 -2.42 9.78
N SER A 291 3.21 -2.44 11.10
CA SER A 291 4.13 -3.20 11.96
C SER A 291 3.33 -4.06 12.93
N ASP A 292 3.97 -5.00 13.60
CA ASP A 292 3.32 -5.70 14.71
C ASP A 292 2.90 -4.73 15.81
N ALA A 293 1.83 -5.09 16.51
CA ALA A 293 1.37 -4.34 17.66
C ALA A 293 2.41 -4.31 18.78
N ARG A 294 2.41 -3.23 19.58
CA ARG A 294 3.26 -3.06 20.77
C ARG A 294 2.43 -2.80 22.02
N GLY A 295 3.03 -2.98 23.19
CA GLY A 295 2.40 -2.70 24.49
C GLY A 295 1.20 -3.62 24.77
N LYS A 296 0.13 -3.06 25.35
CA LYS A 296 -1.08 -3.82 25.73
C LYS A 296 -1.73 -4.57 24.55
N THR A 297 -1.63 -4.01 23.34
CA THR A 297 -2.20 -4.63 22.14
C THR A 297 -1.37 -5.84 21.69
N ALA A 298 -0.06 -5.89 21.96
CA ALA A 298 0.79 -7.02 21.62
C ALA A 298 0.41 -8.28 22.41
N LEU A 299 0.01 -8.13 23.67
CA LEU A 299 -0.43 -9.24 24.52
C LEU A 299 -1.63 -9.99 23.94
N LYS A 300 -2.45 -9.30 23.14
CA LYS A 300 -3.58 -9.93 22.43
C LYS A 300 -3.12 -10.93 21.37
N ASN A 301 -1.86 -10.88 20.93
CA ASN A 301 -1.32 -11.79 19.91
C ASN A 301 -0.71 -13.07 20.51
N ASN A 302 -0.66 -13.23 21.83
CA ASN A 302 0.05 -14.34 22.47
C ASN A 302 -0.49 -15.73 22.09
N HIS A 303 -1.76 -15.83 21.70
CA HIS A 303 -2.38 -17.08 21.25
C HIS A 303 -2.05 -17.44 19.80
N ILE A 304 -1.40 -16.54 19.05
CA ILE A 304 -1.13 -16.69 17.62
C ILE A 304 0.36 -16.95 17.44
N ARG A 305 0.69 -18.02 16.70
CA ARG A 305 2.06 -18.30 16.30
C ARG A 305 2.45 -17.40 15.11
N LEU A 306 3.25 -16.38 15.39
CA LEU A 306 3.77 -15.47 14.38
C LEU A 306 5.04 -16.06 13.71
N PRO A 307 5.23 -15.90 12.39
CA PRO A 307 6.46 -16.30 11.72
C PRO A 307 7.61 -15.33 12.02
N TYR A 308 8.75 -15.86 12.42
CA TYR A 308 10.00 -15.14 12.68
C TYR A 308 11.13 -15.76 11.85
N PRO A 309 12.00 -14.96 11.19
CA PRO A 309 11.94 -13.50 11.08
C PRO A 309 10.84 -13.00 10.12
N THR A 310 10.50 -13.82 9.13
CA THR A 310 9.40 -13.65 8.17
C THR A 310 8.81 -15.02 7.83
N PHE A 311 7.76 -15.08 7.01
CA PHE A 311 7.24 -16.35 6.51
C PHE A 311 8.20 -16.97 5.49
N VAL A 312 8.62 -18.21 5.75
CA VAL A 312 9.47 -19.01 4.85
C VAL A 312 8.62 -20.17 4.33
N PRO A 313 8.38 -20.28 3.02
CA PRO A 313 7.65 -21.40 2.45
C PRO A 313 8.46 -22.70 2.54
N VAL A 314 7.78 -23.80 2.80
CA VAL A 314 8.37 -25.14 2.76
C VAL A 314 8.23 -25.67 1.33
N PRO A 315 9.33 -26.09 0.67
CA PRO A 315 9.27 -26.66 -0.68
C PRO A 315 8.31 -27.86 -0.75
N GLY A 316 7.49 -27.91 -1.79
CA GLY A 316 6.53 -29.01 -2.02
C GLY A 316 5.22 -28.91 -1.24
N VAL A 317 5.04 -27.90 -0.38
CA VAL A 317 3.78 -27.67 0.34
C VAL A 317 2.91 -26.68 -0.44
N GLU A 318 1.67 -27.07 -0.69
CA GLU A 318 0.64 -26.18 -1.22
C GLU A 318 0.04 -25.34 -0.11
N TYR A 319 -0.14 -24.05 -0.38
CA TYR A 319 -0.72 -23.14 0.59
C TYR A 319 -1.97 -22.45 0.02
N PRO A 320 -2.98 -22.19 0.86
CA PRO A 320 -4.13 -21.41 0.44
C PRO A 320 -3.73 -19.97 0.09
N VAL A 321 -4.27 -19.47 -1.02
CA VAL A 321 -4.03 -18.10 -1.48
C VAL A 321 -4.73 -17.09 -0.58
N THR A 322 -5.99 -17.37 -0.29
CA THR A 322 -6.81 -16.59 0.64
C THR A 322 -6.82 -17.26 2.00
N ILE A 323 -6.45 -16.51 3.05
CA ILE A 323 -6.60 -16.96 4.43
C ILE A 323 -7.39 -15.90 5.20
N GLN A 324 -8.50 -16.31 5.81
CA GLN A 324 -9.33 -15.48 6.67
C GLN A 324 -9.05 -15.78 8.14
N GLU A 325 -9.30 -14.80 9.01
CA GLU A 325 -9.30 -14.98 10.46
C GLU A 325 -10.36 -16.02 10.85
N PRO A 326 -10.05 -16.96 11.77
CA PRO A 326 -11.04 -17.92 12.24
C PRO A 326 -12.23 -17.19 12.89
N PRO A 327 -13.47 -17.66 12.68
CA PRO A 327 -14.64 -17.05 13.29
C PRO A 327 -14.56 -17.15 14.82
N PRO A 328 -15.22 -16.23 15.54
CA PRO A 328 -15.35 -16.34 17.00
C PRO A 328 -16.05 -17.64 17.39
N GLN A 329 -15.64 -18.25 18.50
CA GLN A 329 -16.24 -19.49 19.02
C GLN A 329 -17.71 -19.34 19.44
N ARG A 330 -18.09 -18.13 19.87
CA ARG A 330 -19.46 -17.82 20.30
C ARG A 330 -20.13 -16.97 19.24
N ASP A 331 -21.35 -17.36 18.88
CA ASP A 331 -22.23 -16.57 18.01
C ASP A 331 -22.57 -15.23 18.70
N PRO A 332 -22.25 -14.08 18.07
CA PRO A 332 -22.62 -12.77 18.59
C PRO A 332 -24.12 -12.49 18.57
N PHE A 333 -24.90 -13.24 17.79
CA PHE A 333 -26.36 -13.12 17.72
C PHE A 333 -27.08 -14.09 18.68
N LEU A 334 -26.34 -14.96 19.36
CA LEU A 334 -26.89 -15.81 20.42
C LEU A 334 -27.02 -15.00 21.71
N TYR A 335 -28.17 -14.38 21.88
CA TYR A 335 -28.59 -13.78 23.14
C TYR A 335 -28.98 -14.90 24.12
N PRO A 336 -28.52 -14.87 25.38
CA PRO A 336 -29.08 -15.76 26.38
C PRO A 336 -30.58 -15.47 26.49
N GLU A 337 -31.41 -16.50 26.41
CA GLU A 337 -32.84 -16.35 26.68
C GLU A 337 -32.98 -15.78 28.10
N GLN A 338 -33.43 -14.53 28.19
CA GLN A 338 -33.84 -13.97 29.48
C GLN A 338 -35.19 -14.61 29.78
N PRO A 339 -35.32 -15.42 30.84
CA PRO A 339 -36.61 -15.97 31.20
C PRO A 339 -37.55 -14.79 31.49
N LEU A 340 -38.74 -14.80 30.86
CA LEU A 340 -39.74 -13.72 31.01
C LEU A 340 -40.23 -13.58 32.46
N TYR A 341 -40.11 -14.66 33.24
CA TYR A 341 -40.44 -14.72 34.66
C TYR A 341 -39.25 -15.29 35.41
N GLN A 342 -38.87 -14.64 36.52
CA GLN A 342 -38.00 -15.30 37.49
C GLN A 342 -38.83 -16.42 38.14
N PRO A 343 -38.32 -17.66 38.26
CA PRO A 343 -39.09 -18.78 38.82
C PRO A 343 -39.62 -18.56 40.26
N ASN A 344 -39.24 -17.47 40.94
CA ASN A 344 -39.48 -17.23 42.36
C ASN A 344 -40.09 -15.85 42.70
N ASP A 345 -40.63 -15.08 41.73
CA ASP A 345 -41.38 -13.84 41.99
C ASP A 345 -42.90 -14.01 41.80
#